data_AF-A0A2U3L7F9-F1
#
_entry.id   AF-A0A2U3L7F9-F1
#
_cell.length_a   1.000
_cell.length_b   1.000
_cell.length_c   1.000
_cell.angle_alpha   90.00
_cell.angle_beta   90.00
_cell.angle_gamma   90.00
#
_symmetry.space_group_name_H-M   'P 1'
#
loop_
_entity.id
_entity.type
_entity.pdbx_description
1 polymer ?
#
loop_
_entity_poly.entity_id
_entity_poly.type
_entity_poly.pdbx_seq_one_letter_code
_entity_poly.pdbx_strand_id
1 'polypeptide(L)' 'MTIAAKYENGVFKPLEDVTIREGTVVQVSVPSYRERLAEKRRSVREFAFTGMWKDREEMADSVEYVNNLRRNLRG' A
#
# COMPACT_ATOMS: atom_id res chain seq x y z
N MET A 1 24.00 5.69 -8.24
CA MET A 1 23.67 4.86 -7.05
C MET A 1 22.62 5.62 -6.26
N THR A 2 21.52 4.98 -5.88
CA THR A 2 20.45 5.59 -5.07
C THR A 2 20.46 4.90 -3.71
N ILE A 3 20.61 5.68 -2.65
CA ILE A 3 20.66 5.17 -1.28
C ILE A 3 19.38 5.58 -0.59
N ALA A 4 18.61 4.60 -0.14
CA ALA A 4 17.46 4.88 0.71
C ALA A 4 17.98 5.34 2.08
N ALA A 5 17.47 6.47 2.56
CA ALA A 5 17.84 7.03 3.84
C ALA A 5 16.62 7.53 4.60
N LYS A 6 16.68 7.45 5.93
CA LYS A 6 15.71 8.05 6.83
C LYS A 6 16.26 9.35 7.37
N TYR A 7 15.45 10.40 7.33
CA TYR A 7 15.81 11.69 7.92
C TYR A 7 15.38 11.73 9.39
N GLU A 8 16.34 11.77 10.31
CA GLU A 8 16.11 11.82 11.76
C GLU A 8 17.01 12.86 12.40
N ASN A 9 16.45 13.75 13.22
CA ASN A 9 17.19 14.76 13.99
C ASN A 9 18.15 15.61 13.14
N GLY A 10 17.78 15.95 11.90
CA GLY A 10 18.64 16.76 11.02
C GLY A 10 19.65 15.95 10.19
N VAL A 11 19.70 14.62 10.33
CA VAL A 11 20.70 13.76 9.70
C VAL A 11 20.02 12.74 8.78
N PHE A 12 20.53 12.58 7.56
CA PHE A 12 20.15 11.49 6.66
C PHE A 12 20.90 10.22 7.06
N LYS A 13 20.18 9.23 7.57
CA LYS A 13 20.72 7.93 7.97
C LYS A 13 20.41 6.89 6.88
N PRO A 14 21.42 6.32 6.18
CA PRO A 14 21.18 5.30 5.18
C PRO A 14 20.56 4.05 5.82
N LEU A 15 19.70 3.35 5.09
CA LEU A 15 19.10 2.09 5.53
C LEU A 15 20.01 0.88 5.32
N GLU A 16 21.06 1.05 4.53
CA GLU A 16 22.04 0.04 4.16
C GLU A 16 23.45 0.56 4.51
N ASP A 17 24.40 -0.35 4.74
CA ASP A 17 25.79 0.04 4.93
C ASP A 17 26.39 0.54 3.61
N VAL A 18 26.62 1.84 3.53
CA VAL A 18 27.20 2.48 2.35
C VAL A 18 28.55 3.08 2.68
N THR A 19 29.57 2.65 1.93
CA THR A 19 30.91 3.25 2.01
C THR A 19 30.97 4.49 1.10
N ILE A 20 30.87 5.66 1.70
CA ILE A 20 31.14 6.96 1.04
C ILE A 20 32.31 7.65 1.74
N ARG A 21 33.11 8.39 0.97
CA ARG A 21 34.25 9.13 1.53
C ARG A 21 33.81 10.49 2.07
N GLU A 22 34.46 10.95 3.13
CA GLU A 22 34.25 12.31 3.62
C GLU A 22 34.52 13.34 2.51
N GLY A 23 33.70 14.39 2.46
CA GLY A 23 33.76 15.40 1.40
C GLY A 23 33.05 15.02 0.09
N THR A 24 32.44 13.84 0.01
CA THR A 24 31.64 13.45 -1.17
C THR A 24 30.38 14.31 -1.27
N VAL A 25 30.24 15.05 -2.38
CA VAL A 25 29.02 15.82 -2.68
C VAL A 25 27.96 14.88 -3.25
N VAL A 26 26.76 14.89 -2.67
CA VAL A 26 25.65 14.03 -3.10
C VAL A 26 24.41 14.86 -3.41
N GLN A 27 23.61 14.38 -4.35
CA GLN A 27 22.28 14.94 -4.63
C GLN A 27 21.24 14.20 -3.79
N VAL A 28 20.41 14.95 -3.08
CA VAL A 28 19.30 14.39 -2.29
C VAL A 28 18.02 14.48 -3.12
N SER A 29 17.41 13.33 -3.39
CA SER A 29 16.06 13.26 -3.95
C SER A 29 15.08 12.90 -2.83
N VAL A 30 14.08 13.76 -2.60
CA VAL A 30 13.02 13.51 -1.63
C VAL A 30 11.74 13.22 -2.41
N PRO A 31 11.19 12.00 -2.33
CA PRO A 31 9.97 11.67 -3.04
C PRO A 31 8.80 12.52 -2.52
N SER A 32 8.02 13.05 -3.46
CA SER A 32 6.81 13.80 -3.17
C SER A 32 5.80 12.94 -2.40
N TYR A 33 4.86 13.60 -1.71
CA TYR A 33 3.78 12.91 -0.99
C TYR A 33 2.95 12.00 -1.93
N ARG A 34 2.77 12.39 -3.19
CA ARG A 34 2.04 11.60 -4.19
C ARG A 34 2.79 10.34 -4.58
N GLU A 35 4.10 10.41 -4.76
CA GLU A 35 4.94 9.24 -5.08
C GLU A 35 4.95 8.25 -3.91
N ARG A 36 5.05 8.74 -2.68
CA ARG A 36 4.94 7.89 -1.47
C ARG A 36 3.58 7.21 -1.32
N LEU A 37 2.51 7.88 -1.76
CA LEU A 37 1.17 7.27 -1.77
C LEU A 37 0.99 6.25 -2.90
N ALA A 38 1.61 6.47 -4.05
CA ALA A 38 1.55 5.55 -5.18
C ALA A 38 2.21 4.20 -4.85
N GLU A 39 3.37 4.20 -4.18
CA GLU A 39 4.01 2.97 -3.69
C GLU A 39 3.16 2.20 -2.67
N LYS A 40 2.30 2.90 -1.92
CA LYS A 40 1.51 2.32 -0.83
C LYS A 40 0.10 1.87 -1.24
N ARG A 41 -0.44 2.38 -2.34
CA ARG A 41 -1.82 2.09 -2.77
C ARG A 41 -1.85 0.88 -3.68
N ARG A 42 -1.86 -0.31 -3.09
CA ARG A 42 -2.38 -1.49 -3.79
C ARG A 42 -3.87 -1.26 -4.04
N SER A 43 -4.28 -1.35 -5.29
CA SER A 43 -5.71 -1.29 -5.61
C SER A 43 -6.42 -2.42 -4.87
N VAL A 44 -7.65 -2.18 -4.38
CA VAL A 44 -8.48 -3.27 -3.83
C VAL A 44 -8.62 -4.40 -4.86
N ARG A 45 -8.56 -4.08 -6.17
CA ARG A 45 -8.57 -5.05 -7.27
C ARG A 45 -7.37 -6.00 -7.31
N GLU A 46 -6.25 -5.68 -6.66
CA GLU A 46 -5.04 -6.50 -6.66
C GLU A 46 -5.05 -7.60 -5.59
N PHE A 47 -6.05 -7.60 -4.69
CA PHE A 47 -6.17 -8.66 -3.69
C PHE A 47 -6.86 -9.90 -4.25
N ALA A 48 -6.37 -11.08 -3.87
CA ALA A 48 -6.90 -12.38 -4.32
C ALA A 48 -8.38 -12.59 -3.99
N PHE A 49 -8.91 -11.90 -2.97
CA PHE A 49 -10.34 -11.98 -2.63
C PHE A 49 -11.24 -11.16 -3.56
N THR A 50 -10.68 -10.24 -4.33
CA THR A 50 -11.46 -9.32 -5.16
C THR A 50 -11.92 -10.04 -6.41
N GLY A 51 -13.24 -10.16 -6.57
CA GLY A 51 -13.86 -10.92 -7.65
C GLY A 51 -14.28 -12.34 -7.29
N MET A 52 -13.87 -12.88 -6.12
CA MET A 52 -14.33 -14.20 -5.64
C MET A 52 -15.85 -14.32 -5.48
N TRP A 53 -16.53 -13.18 -5.37
CA TRP A 53 -17.98 -13.10 -5.23
C TRP A 53 -18.71 -12.91 -6.56
N LYS A 54 -17.97 -12.65 -7.66
CA LYS A 54 -18.55 -12.35 -8.97
C LYS A 54 -19.25 -13.56 -9.60
N ASP A 55 -18.70 -14.75 -9.38
CA ASP A 55 -19.17 -15.99 -10.00
C ASP A 55 -20.06 -16.82 -9.04
N ARG A 56 -20.48 -16.25 -7.91
CA ARG A 56 -21.40 -16.90 -6.98
C ARG A 56 -22.84 -16.62 -7.38
N GLU A 57 -23.51 -17.64 -7.91
CA GLU A 57 -24.92 -17.57 -8.29
C GLU A 57 -25.83 -17.19 -7.11
N GLU A 58 -25.51 -17.68 -5.90
CA GLU A 58 -26.23 -17.34 -4.66
C GLU A 58 -26.09 -15.85 -4.25
N MET A 59 -25.20 -15.10 -4.90
CA MET A 59 -24.93 -13.67 -4.66
C MET A 59 -25.16 -12.82 -5.91
N ALA A 60 -25.92 -13.34 -6.89
CA ALA A 60 -26.26 -12.63 -8.12
C ALA A 60 -26.91 -11.26 -7.86
N ASP A 61 -27.74 -11.16 -6.80
CA ASP A 61 -28.17 -9.89 -6.22
C ASP A 61 -27.51 -9.68 -4.84
N SER A 62 -26.44 -8.88 -4.86
CA SER A 62 -25.71 -8.50 -3.65
C SER A 62 -26.56 -7.80 -2.57
N VAL A 63 -27.62 -7.07 -2.95
CA VAL A 63 -28.52 -6.41 -1.99
C VAL A 63 -29.45 -7.43 -1.36
N GLU A 64 -30.04 -8.32 -2.16
CA GLU A 64 -30.90 -9.39 -1.67
C GLU A 64 -30.14 -10.35 -0.74
N TYR A 65 -28.93 -10.76 -1.13
CA TYR A 65 -28.05 -11.61 -0.32
C TYR A 65 -27.76 -10.99 1.06
N VAL A 66 -27.37 -9.71 1.10
CA VAL A 66 -27.08 -9.01 2.36
C VAL A 66 -28.35 -8.87 3.21
N ASN A 67 -29.51 -8.63 2.60
CA ASN A 67 -30.78 -8.54 3.31
C ASN A 67 -31.21 -9.90 3.90
N ASN A 68 -31.05 -11.00 3.18
CA ASN A 68 -31.31 -12.35 3.69
C ASN A 68 -30.35 -12.72 4.84
N LEU A 69 -29.06 -12.38 4.72
CA LEU A 69 -28.09 -12.58 5.79
C LEU A 69 -28.47 -11.80 7.06
N ARG A 70 -28.93 -10.55 6.90
CA ARG A 70 -29.43 -9.72 8.02
C ARG A 70 -30.72 -10.25 8.65
N ARG A 71 -31.62 -10.83 7.85
CA ARG A 71 -32.84 -11.49 8.37
C ARG A 71 -32.47 -12.73 9.19
N ASN A 72 -31.61 -13.60 8.66
CA ASN A 72 -31.16 -14.82 9.35
C ASN A 72 -30.39 -14.52 10.64
N LEU A 73 -29.71 -13.37 10.73
CA LEU A 73 -29.05 -12.90 11.95
C LEU A 73 -30.00 -12.25 12.98
N ARG A 74 -31.24 -11.94 12.59
CA ARG A 74 -32.25 -11.30 13.46
C ARG A 74 -33.43 -12.18 13.83
N GLY A 75 -33.48 -13.43 13.34
CA GLY A 75 -34.58 -14.37 13.57
C GLY A 75 -35.64 -14.26 12.50
#